data_AF-A0A951R1D4-F1
#
_entry.id   AF-A0A951R1D4-F1
#
_cell.length_a   1.000
_cell.length_b   1.000
_cell.length_c   1.000
_cell.angle_alpha   90.00
_cell.angle_beta   90.00
_cell.angle_gamma   90.00
#
_symmetry.space_group_name_H-M   'P 1'
#
loop_
_entity.id
_entity.type
_entity.pdbx_description
1 polymer ?
#
loop_
_entity_poly.entity_id
_entity_poly.type
_entity_poly.pdbx_seq_one_letter_code
_entity_poly.pdbx_strand_id
1 'polypeptide(L)' 'MRLLKFRKLDYIICYLLFSGLFIVQLMEVSFFTIIKILVICIVPSLIFGTLTNFIFKGKKKKNN' A
#
# COMPACT_ATOMS: atom_id res chain seq x y z
N MET A 1 -1.19 -21.10 2.82
CA MET A 1 -2.12 -20.06 3.33
C MET A 1 -1.44 -18.86 4.04
N ARG A 2 -0.32 -19.04 4.78
CA ARG A 2 0.39 -17.93 5.48
C ARG A 2 0.88 -16.79 4.57
N LEU A 3 1.48 -17.09 3.41
CA LEU A 3 1.98 -16.08 2.46
C LEU A 3 0.89 -15.16 1.90
N LEU A 4 -0.32 -15.68 1.70
CA LEU A 4 -1.47 -14.88 1.22
C LEU A 4 -1.98 -13.91 2.30
N LYS A 5 -1.90 -14.29 3.58
CA LYS A 5 -2.24 -13.40 4.70
C LYS A 5 -1.24 -12.24 4.81
N PHE A 6 0.06 -12.51 4.74
CA PHE A 6 1.08 -11.46 4.75
C PHE A 6 0.95 -10.49 3.57
N ARG A 7 0.66 -10.98 2.35
CA ARG A 7 0.42 -10.10 1.20
C ARG A 7 -0.74 -9.14 1.42
N LYS A 8 -1.90 -9.63 1.87
CA LYS A 8 -3.07 -8.76 2.12
C LYS A 8 -2.76 -7.69 3.17
N LEU A 9 -2.02 -8.06 4.21
CA LEU A 9 -1.62 -7.15 5.27
C LEU A 9 -0.68 -6.06 4.76
N ASP A 10 0.30 -6.42 3.91
CA ASP A 10 1.20 -5.47 3.24
C ASP A 10 0.43 -4.43 2.43
N TYR A 11 -0.53 -4.86 1.60
CA TYR A 11 -1.36 -3.95 0.80
C TYR A 11 -2.18 -3.00 1.67
N ILE A 12 -2.78 -3.50 2.76
CA ILE A 12 -3.58 -2.67 3.70
C ILE A 12 -2.68 -1.64 4.40
N ILE A 13 -1.50 -2.05 4.86
CA ILE A 13 -0.55 -1.15 5.51
C ILE A 13 -0.10 -0.06 4.54
N CYS A 14 0.33 -0.44 3.33
CA CYS A 14 0.75 0.54 2.32
C CYS A 14 -0.39 1.50 1.99
N TYR A 15 -1.62 1.00 1.84
CA TYR A 15 -2.79 1.84 1.57
C TYR A 15 -3.03 2.85 2.69
N LEU A 16 -3.08 2.41 3.95
CA LEU A 16 -3.26 3.31 5.10
C LEU A 16 -2.14 4.35 5.19
N LEU A 17 -0.90 3.93 4.95
CA LEU A 17 0.27 4.80 5.00
C LEU A 17 0.16 5.92 3.95
N PHE A 18 -0.08 5.57 2.68
CA PHE A 18 -0.22 6.56 1.61
C PHE A 18 -1.44 7.46 1.84
N SER A 19 -2.60 6.89 2.20
CA SER A 19 -3.79 7.71 2.46
C SER A 19 -3.57 8.67 3.61
N GLY A 20 -2.93 8.23 4.69
CA GLY A 20 -2.62 9.07 5.84
C GLY A 20 -1.67 10.21 5.48
N LEU A 21 -0.59 9.92 4.74
CA LEU A 21 0.36 10.93 4.28
C LEU A 21 -0.31 11.99 3.39
N PHE A 22 -1.13 11.56 2.43
CA PHE A 22 -1.84 12.51 1.57
C PHE A 22 -2.87 13.34 2.33
N ILE A 23 -3.60 12.74 3.26
CA ILE A 23 -4.61 13.46 4.07
C ILE A 23 -3.93 14.49 5.00
N VAL A 24 -2.79 14.15 5.61
CA VAL A 24 -2.05 15.10 6.49
C VAL A 24 -1.53 16.30 5.70
N GLN A 25 -1.23 16.13 4.42
CA GLN A 25 -0.74 17.21 3.56
C GLN A 25 -1.85 18.13 3.03
N LEU A 26 -3.12 17.83 3.27
CA LEU A 26 -4.23 18.66 2.80
C LEU A 26 -4.35 19.96 3.61
N MET A 27 -4.20 21.10 2.94
CA MET A 27 -4.51 22.40 3.53
C MET A 27 -6.02 22.64 3.67
N GLU A 28 -6.82 22.09 2.77
CA GLU A 28 -8.29 22.15 2.82
C GLU A 28 -8.90 20.76 2.72
N VAL A 29 -9.60 20.36 3.78
CA VAL A 29 -10.23 19.05 3.89
C VAL A 29 -11.65 19.11 3.35
N SER A 30 -11.81 18.78 2.08
CA SER A 30 -13.13 18.56 1.46
C SER A 30 -13.43 17.07 1.34
N PHE A 31 -14.69 16.71 1.57
CA PHE A 31 -15.16 15.33 1.41
C PHE A 31 -14.85 14.77 0.02
N PHE A 32 -14.99 15.59 -1.02
CA PHE A 32 -14.70 15.18 -2.39
C PHE A 32 -13.20 14.93 -2.61
N THR A 33 -12.34 15.72 -1.96
CA THR A 33 -10.88 15.57 -2.03
C THR A 33 -10.44 14.30 -1.30
N ILE A 34 -11.03 13.99 -0.14
CA ILE A 34 -10.76 12.74 0.58
C ILE A 34 -11.09 11.53 -0.28
N ILE A 35 -12.27 11.51 -0.94
CA ILE A 35 -12.66 10.40 -1.82
C ILE A 35 -11.64 10.23 -2.97
N LYS A 36 -11.23 11.33 -3.61
CA LYS A 36 -10.21 11.28 -4.67
C LYS A 36 -8.89 10.69 -4.18
N ILE A 37 -8.44 11.08 -2.99
CA ILE A 37 -7.20 10.55 -2.39
C ILE A 37 -7.32 9.06 -2.13
N LEU A 38 -8.43 8.60 -1.55
CA LEU A 38 -8.67 7.18 -1.26
C LEU A 38 -8.62 6.35 -2.55
N VAL A 39 -9.24 6.82 -3.64
CA VAL A 39 -9.19 6.12 -4.94
C VAL A 39 -7.78 6.11 -5.52
N ILE A 40 -7.08 7.25 -5.52
CA ILE A 40 -5.73 7.37 -6.08
C ILE A 40 -4.74 6.50 -5.29
N CYS A 41 -4.89 6.38 -3.97
CA CYS A 41 -4.00 5.58 -3.10
C CYS A 41 -4.07 4.07 -3.37
N ILE A 42 -5.08 3.58 -4.09
CA ILE A 42 -5.17 2.18 -4.50
C ILE A 42 -3.98 1.81 -5.40
N VAL A 43 -3.61 2.68 -6.33
CA VAL A 43 -2.54 2.43 -7.29
C VAL A 43 -1.16 2.29 -6.63
N PRO A 44 -0.65 3.26 -5.85
CA PRO A 44 0.65 3.13 -5.21
C PRO A 44 0.67 2.00 -4.18
N SER A 45 -0.44 1.73 -3.47
CA SER A 45 -0.48 0.60 -2.52
C SER A 45 -0.34 -0.76 -3.22
N LEU A 46 -0.97 -0.94 -4.40
CA LEU A 46 -0.81 -2.13 -5.23
C LEU A 46 0.61 -2.27 -5.77
N ILE A 47 1.20 -1.17 -6.26
CA ILE A 47 2.58 -1.17 -6.80
C ILE A 47 3.56 -1.56 -5.69
N PHE A 48 3.51 -0.87 -4.55
CA PHE A 48 4.43 -1.13 -3.44
C PHE A 48 4.24 -2.52 -2.84
N GLY A 49 3.01 -2.97 -2.58
CA GLY A 49 2.77 -4.30 -2.05
C GLY A 49 3.19 -5.43 -3.02
N THR A 50 3.21 -5.15 -4.32
CA THR A 50 3.72 -6.09 -5.33
C THR A 50 5.25 -6.07 -5.37
N LEU A 51 5.87 -4.89 -5.22
CA LEU A 51 7.31 -4.70 -5.15
C LEU A 51 7.91 -5.37 -3.90
N THR A 52 7.34 -5.15 -2.71
CA THR A 52 7.76 -5.83 -1.47
C THR A 52 7.63 -7.33 -1.63
N ASN A 53 6.51 -7.82 -2.18
CA ASN A 53 6.35 -9.25 -2.45
C ASN A 53 7.41 -9.80 -3.44
N PHE A 54 7.77 -9.06 -4.48
CA PHE A 54 8.82 -9.46 -5.43
C PHE A 54 10.19 -9.55 -4.74
N ILE A 55 10.56 -8.53 -3.95
CA ILE A 55 11.83 -8.48 -3.23
C ILE A 55 11.93 -9.61 -2.20
N PHE A 56 10.89 -9.82 -1.38
CA PHE A 56 10.87 -10.88 -0.36
C PHE A 56 10.86 -12.28 -0.98
N LYS A 57 10.13 -12.48 -2.08
CA LYS A 57 10.14 -13.75 -2.82
C LYS A 57 11.51 -14.02 -3.46
N GLY A 58 12.17 -12.98 -3.98
CA GLY A 58 13.53 -13.06 -4.52
C GLY A 58 14.57 -13.43 -3.47
N LYS A 59 14.50 -12.84 -2.26
CA LYS A 59 15.40 -13.20 -1.15
C LYS A 59 15.21 -14.64 -0.67
N LYS A 60 13.97 -15.15 -0.63
CA LYS A 60 13.70 -16.53 -0.20
C LYS A 60 14.24 -17.59 -1.17
N LYS A 61 14.42 -17.24 -2.45
CA LYS A 61 15.00 -18.14 -3.47
C LYS A 61 16.54 -18.16 -3.46
N LYS A 62 17.19 -17.16 -2.84
CA LYS A 62 18.66 -17.06 -2.76
C LYS A 62 19.27 -17.80 -1.56
N ASN A 63 18.42 -18.19 -0.60
CA ASN A 63 18.80 -18.90 0.63
C ASN A 63 18.40 -20.38 0.66
N ASN A 64 17.97 -20.93 -0.48
CA ASN A 64 17.69 -22.36 -0.71
C ASN A 64 18.66 -22.88 -1.75
#